data_AF-A0A1E1X0C5-F1
#
_entry.id   AF-A0A1E1X0C5-F1
#
_cell.length_a   1.000
_cell.length_b   1.000
_cell.length_c   1.000
_cell.angle_alpha   90.00
_cell.angle_beta   90.00
_cell.angle_gamma   90.00
#
_symmetry.space_group_name_H-M   'P 1'
#
loop_
_entity.id
_entity.type
_entity.pdbx_description
1 polymer ?
#
loop_
_entity_poly.entity_id
_entity_poly.type
_entity_poly.pdbx_seq_one_letter_code
_entity_poly.pdbx_strand_id
1 'polypeptide(L)'
;MMVLSAFQFSYPLVGAAFPWMAYALADWRTLTLVCAVPPLAAPFFSWFVPESLRWLISRGREQRSRKILVTIAKINGKKLSDDFMQKCQFPPPNEFHKTKASPIDMLKTPNLRKNFILSLIMWTLACLVYTAGQLYAANASDSPYVMTTAVNLVDILATGTALPL
;
A
#
# COMPACT_ATOMS: atom_id res chain seq x y z
N MET A 1 9.30 3.64 -3.41
CA MET A 1 8.71 4.38 -4.54
C MET A 1 7.88 3.43 -5.38
N MET A 2 8.46 2.53 -6.19
CA MET A 2 7.74 1.65 -7.12
C MET A 2 6.54 0.86 -6.54
N VAL A 3 6.68 0.24 -5.36
CA VAL A 3 5.55 -0.50 -4.74
C VAL A 3 4.39 0.42 -4.36
N LEU A 4 4.68 1.60 -3.81
CA LEU A 4 3.66 2.58 -3.43
C LEU A 4 2.95 3.12 -4.69
N SER A 5 3.72 3.38 -5.75
CA SER A 5 3.21 3.79 -7.06
C SER A 5 2.30 2.74 -7.69
N ALA A 6 2.66 1.45 -7.59
CA ALA A 6 1.83 0.35 -8.08
C ALA A 6 0.48 0.27 -7.34
N PHE A 7 0.48 0.47 -6.02
CA PHE A 7 -0.78 0.55 -5.26
C PHE A 7 -1.63 1.76 -5.66
N GLN A 8 -1.01 2.92 -5.88
CA GLN A 8 -1.73 4.12 -6.31
C GLN A 8 -2.41 3.95 -7.67
N PHE A 9 -1.79 3.26 -8.63
CA PHE A 9 -2.41 2.97 -9.93
C PHE A 9 -3.48 1.88 -9.86
N SER A 10 -3.31 0.87 -9.01
CA SER A 10 -4.24 -0.26 -8.93
C SER A 10 -5.65 0.18 -8.54
N TYR A 11 -5.77 1.20 -7.69
CA TYR A 11 -7.04 1.66 -7.17
C TYR A 11 -7.98 2.24 -8.23
N PRO A 12 -7.60 3.28 -9.01
CA PRO A 12 -8.49 3.83 -10.02
C PRO A 12 -8.67 2.90 -11.23
N LEU A 13 -7.71 2.00 -11.51
CA LEU A 13 -7.88 0.95 -12.53
C LEU A 13 -9.04 0.00 -12.17
N VAL A 14 -9.06 -0.48 -10.92
CA VAL A 14 -10.15 -1.31 -10.41
C VAL A 14 -11.44 -0.50 -10.37
N GLY A 15 -11.39 0.75 -9.91
CA GLY A 15 -12.55 1.65 -9.86
C GLY A 15 -13.17 1.93 -11.22
N ALA A 16 -12.38 1.99 -12.30
CA ALA A 16 -12.88 2.18 -13.67
C ALA A 16 -13.54 0.91 -14.24
N ALA A 17 -13.02 -0.27 -13.89
CA ALA A 17 -13.52 -1.56 -14.37
C ALA A 17 -14.73 -2.10 -13.57
N PHE A 18 -14.80 -1.77 -12.29
CA PHE A 18 -15.81 -2.30 -11.36
C PHE A 18 -17.27 -2.04 -11.79
N PRO A 19 -17.67 -0.85 -12.29
CA PRO A 19 -19.03 -0.61 -12.73
C PRO A 19 -19.47 -1.55 -13.86
N TRP A 20 -18.58 -1.82 -14.81
CA TRP A 20 -18.86 -2.74 -15.92
C TRP A 20 -18.97 -4.19 -15.47
N MET A 21 -18.15 -4.60 -14.50
CA MET A 21 -18.28 -5.91 -13.87
C MET A 21 -19.62 -6.05 -13.12
N ALA A 22 -20.05 -5.01 -12.42
CA ALA A 22 -21.36 -4.98 -11.77
C ALA A 22 -22.51 -5.04 -12.79
N TYR A 23 -22.39 -4.31 -13.91
CA TYR A 23 -23.36 -4.34 -15.00
C TYR A 23 -23.46 -5.73 -15.66
N ALA A 24 -22.32 -6.38 -15.92
CA ALA A 24 -22.28 -7.69 -16.57
C ALA A 24 -22.80 -8.83 -15.69
N LEU A 25 -22.51 -8.79 -14.38
CA LEU A 25 -22.96 -9.82 -13.45
C LEU A 25 -24.42 -9.63 -13.02
N ALA A 26 -24.91 -8.38 -12.96
CA ALA A 26 -26.28 -7.98 -12.60
C ALA A 26 -26.86 -8.61 -11.30
N ASP A 27 -26.03 -9.29 -10.50
CA ASP A 27 -26.38 -9.93 -9.24
C ASP A 27 -25.33 -9.58 -8.18
N TRP A 28 -25.80 -8.99 -7.08
CA TRP A 28 -24.95 -8.53 -5.98
C TRP A 28 -24.28 -9.69 -5.24
N ARG A 29 -24.89 -10.89 -5.22
CA ARG A 29 -24.31 -12.06 -4.54
C ARG A 29 -23.10 -12.57 -5.32
N THR A 30 -23.26 -12.73 -6.63
CA THR A 30 -22.19 -13.13 -7.53
C THR A 30 -21.07 -12.08 -7.56
N LEU A 31 -21.41 -10.79 -7.60
CA LEU A 31 -20.43 -9.70 -7.52
C LEU A 31 -19.62 -9.74 -6.21
N THR A 32 -20.28 -9.97 -5.07
CA THR A 32 -19.61 -10.09 -3.76
C THR A 32 -18.65 -11.28 -3.74
N LEU A 33 -19.05 -12.42 -4.31
CA LEU A 33 -18.20 -13.60 -4.39
C LEU A 33 -16.96 -13.34 -5.26
N VAL A 34 -17.15 -12.74 -6.44
CA VAL A 34 -16.05 -12.38 -7.35
C VAL A 34 -15.05 -11.43 -6.67
N CYS A 35 -15.52 -10.48 -5.86
CA CYS A 35 -14.66 -9.58 -5.09
C CYS A 35 -13.95 -10.26 -3.90
N ALA A 36 -14.58 -11.26 -3.29
CA ALA A 36 -14.04 -11.97 -2.13
C ALA A 36 -12.96 -13.00 -2.50
N VAL A 37 -12.97 -13.52 -3.72
CA VAL A 37 -12.03 -14.57 -4.17
C VAL A 37 -10.58 -14.08 -4.28
N PRO A 38 -10.24 -12.94 -4.92
CA PRO A 38 -8.85 -12.50 -5.06
C PRO A 38 -8.11 -12.31 -3.72
N PRO A 39 -8.72 -11.73 -2.66
CA PRO A 39 -8.11 -11.67 -1.34
C PRO A 39 -7.77 -13.03 -0.73
N LEU A 40 -8.51 -14.10 -1.06
CA LEU A 40 -8.17 -15.46 -0.59
C LEU A 40 -6.85 -15.97 -1.17
N ALA A 41 -6.37 -15.36 -2.26
CA ALA A 41 -5.05 -15.65 -2.81
C ALA A 41 -3.91 -14.95 -2.03
N ALA A 42 -4.20 -14.06 -1.08
CA ALA A 42 -3.20 -13.33 -0.28
C ALA A 42 -2.11 -14.22 0.37
N PRO A 43 -2.43 -15.40 0.95
CA PRO A 43 -1.42 -16.28 1.50
C PRO A 43 -0.41 -16.76 0.46
N PHE A 44 -0.82 -16.92 -0.80
CA PHE A 44 0.09 -17.36 -1.86
C PHE A 44 1.15 -16.30 -2.17
N PHE A 45 0.80 -15.01 -2.06
CA PHE A 45 1.78 -13.94 -2.25
C PHE A 45 2.90 -13.95 -1.20
N SER A 46 2.67 -14.52 -0.01
CA SER A 46 3.69 -14.65 1.03
C SER A 46 4.85 -15.60 0.66
N TRP A 47 4.64 -16.51 -0.30
CA TRP A 47 5.71 -17.36 -0.82
C TRP A 47 6.66 -16.64 -1.79
N PHE A 48 6.16 -15.63 -2.50
CA PHE A 48 6.94 -14.93 -3.53
C PHE A 48 7.60 -13.65 -2.99
N VAL A 49 6.95 -12.97 -2.06
CA VAL A 49 7.44 -11.69 -1.53
C VAL A 49 8.40 -11.95 -0.38
N PRO A 50 9.67 -11.50 -0.45
CA PRO A 50 10.60 -11.64 0.66
C PRO A 50 10.09 -10.85 1.86
N GLU A 51 10.24 -11.45 3.04
CA GLU A 51 9.90 -10.80 4.30
C GLU A 51 10.62 -9.46 4.47
N SER A 52 9.99 -8.51 5.17
CA SER A 52 10.56 -7.17 5.30
C SER A 52 11.91 -7.20 6.03
N LEU A 53 12.94 -6.63 5.40
CA LEU A 53 14.30 -6.58 5.96
C LEU A 53 14.30 -5.93 7.36
N ARG A 54 13.51 -4.87 7.53
CA ARG A 54 13.38 -4.14 8.80
C ARG A 54 12.83 -5.02 9.92
N TRP A 55 11.83 -5.86 9.64
CA TRP A 55 11.27 -6.79 10.63
C TRP A 55 12.25 -7.91 10.98
N LEU A 56 12.99 -8.44 10.00
CA LEU A 56 14.01 -9.45 10.26
C LEU A 56 15.14 -8.92 11.14
N ILE A 57 15.58 -7.67 10.90
CA ILE A 57 16.55 -6.98 11.74
C ILE A 57 16.00 -6.79 13.16
N SER A 58 14.75 -6.32 13.31
CA SER A 58 14.17 -6.10 14.64
C SER A 58 13.98 -7.40 15.43
N ARG A 59 13.84 -8.55 14.74
CA ARG A 59 13.74 -9.89 15.35
C ARG A 59 15.10 -10.57 15.53
N GLY A 60 16.21 -9.88 15.26
CA GLY A 60 17.57 -10.41 15.42
C GLY A 60 17.94 -11.51 14.43
N ARG A 61 17.24 -11.64 13.30
CA ARG A 61 17.44 -12.70 12.30
C ARG A 61 18.50 -12.30 11.27
N GLU A 62 19.71 -11.98 11.74
CA GLU A 62 20.78 -11.38 10.92
C GLU A 62 21.14 -12.19 9.67
N GLN A 63 21.28 -13.52 9.79
CA GLN A 63 21.63 -14.37 8.65
C GLN A 63 20.59 -14.29 7.52
N ARG A 64 19.29 -14.22 7.85
CA ARG A 64 18.22 -14.07 6.85
C ARG A 64 18.22 -12.66 6.26
N SER A 65 18.44 -11.64 7.09
CA SER A 65 18.58 -10.25 6.64
C SER A 65 19.70 -10.09 5.61
N ARG A 66 20.88 -10.68 5.86
CA ARG A 66 22.01 -10.67 4.92
C ARG A 66 21.67 -11.32 3.59
N LYS A 67 21.01 -12.49 3.59
CA LYS A 67 20.58 -13.18 2.37
C LYS A 67 19.64 -12.31 1.53
N ILE A 68 18.64 -11.69 2.16
CA ILE A 68 17.69 -10.82 1.46
C ILE A 68 18.39 -9.56 0.93
N LEU A 69 19.32 -8.98 1.68
CA LEU A 69 20.10 -7.82 1.22
C LEU A 69 20.89 -8.14 -0.06
N VAL A 70 21.52 -9.31 -0.13
CA VAL A 70 22.21 -9.80 -1.34
C VAL A 70 21.24 -9.99 -2.50
N THR A 71 20.07 -10.58 -2.25
CA THR A 71 19.04 -10.75 -3.29
C THR A 71 18.57 -9.40 -3.83
N ILE A 72 18.29 -8.42 -2.95
CA ILE A 72 17.87 -7.07 -3.33
C ILE A 72 18.97 -6.37 -4.14
N ALA A 73 20.23 -6.49 -3.73
CA ALA A 73 21.34 -5.90 -4.46
C ALA A 73 21.49 -6.50 -5.86
N LYS A 74 21.36 -7.83 -6.00
CA LYS A 74 21.33 -8.51 -7.30
C LYS A 74 20.21 -8.01 -8.20
N ILE A 75 18.98 -7.88 -7.66
CA ILE A 75 17.82 -7.35 -8.41
C ILE A 75 18.07 -5.91 -8.87
N ASN A 76 18.66 -5.08 -8.01
CA ASN A 76 18.99 -3.68 -8.32
C ASN A 76 20.27 -3.53 -9.15
N GLY A 77 20.88 -4.63 -9.64
CA GLY A 77 22.11 -4.60 -10.43
C GLY A 77 23.36 -4.12 -9.66
N LYS A 78 23.30 -4.06 -8.33
CA LYS A 78 24.42 -3.63 -7.48
C LYS A 78 25.16 -4.84 -6.92
N LYS A 79 26.50 -4.83 -6.99
CA LYS A 79 27.34 -5.79 -6.28
C LYS A 79 27.64 -5.26 -4.89
N LEU A 80 27.22 -5.98 -3.85
CA LEU A 80 27.67 -5.73 -2.48
C LEU A 80 29.08 -6.31 -2.35
N SER A 81 30.03 -5.50 -1.89
CA SER A 81 31.37 -5.99 -1.53
C SER A 81 31.27 -6.87 -0.27
N ASP A 82 32.06 -7.93 -0.20
CA ASP A 82 32.12 -8.79 0.99
C ASP A 82 32.55 -8.01 2.23
N ASP A 83 33.40 -6.98 2.07
CA ASP A 83 33.80 -6.05 3.13
C ASP A 83 32.61 -5.26 3.70
N PHE A 84 31.67 -4.85 2.85
CA PHE A 84 30.44 -4.18 3.29
C PHE A 84 29.54 -5.13 4.07
N MET A 85 29.42 -6.38 3.62
CA MET A 85 28.62 -7.40 4.32
C MET A 85 29.22 -7.80 5.67
N GLN A 86 30.54 -7.71 5.81
CA GLN A 86 31.26 -7.98 7.05
C GLN A 86 31.17 -6.80 8.04
N LYS A 87 31.22 -5.57 7.52
CA LYS A 87 31.07 -4.32 8.30
C LYS A 87 29.62 -3.97 8.64
N CYS A 88 28.64 -4.55 7.95
CA CYS A 88 27.22 -4.35 8.24
C CYS A 88 26.85 -4.95 9.61
N GLN A 89 26.89 -4.13 10.65
CA GLN A 89 26.39 -4.44 11.98
C GLN A 89 24.90 -4.13 12.05
N PHE A 90 24.10 -5.13 12.41
CA PHE A 90 22.69 -4.91 12.69
C PHE A 90 22.55 -4.54 14.18
N PRO A 91 21.62 -3.62 14.53
CA PRO A 91 21.37 -3.32 15.93
C PRO A 91 20.90 -4.58 16.66
N PRO A 92 21.37 -4.83 17.90
CA PRO A 92 20.98 -6.02 18.63
C PRO A 92 19.45 -6.01 18.89
N PRO A 93 18.78 -7.18 18.85
CA PRO A 93 17.31 -7.27 18.97
C PRO A 93 16.77 -6.64 20.27
N ASN A 94 17.59 -6.59 21.33
CA ASN A 94 17.24 -5.96 22.60
C ASN A 94 17.00 -4.45 22.49
N GLU A 95 17.59 -3.74 21.53
CA GLU A 95 17.30 -2.31 21.33
C GLU A 95 15.87 -2.05 20.85
N PHE A 96 15.32 -2.96 20.03
CA PHE A 96 13.95 -2.83 19.52
C PHE A 96 12.88 -3.26 20.55
N HIS A 97 13.25 -4.08 21.53
CA HIS A 97 12.33 -4.61 22.54
C HIS A 97 12.40 -3.90 23.90
N LYS A 98 13.27 -2.89 24.07
CA LYS A 98 13.46 -2.14 25.32
C LYS A 98 12.23 -1.35 25.77
N THR A 99 11.34 -0.97 24.85
CA THR A 99 10.12 -0.22 25.17
C THR A 99 8.88 -1.00 24.75
N LYS A 100 8.04 -1.37 25.74
CA LYS A 100 6.66 -1.75 25.48
C LYS A 100 5.91 -0.49 25.05
N ALA A 101 6.02 -0.13 23.78
CA ALA A 101 5.33 1.02 23.22
C ALA A 101 3.82 0.72 23.17
N SER A 102 3.04 1.52 23.90
CA SER A 102 1.59 1.54 23.75
C SER A 102 1.23 2.43 22.55
N PRO A 103 0.15 2.13 21.80
CA PRO A 103 -0.37 3.04 20.76
C PRO A 103 -0.63 4.46 21.29
N ILE A 104 -0.97 4.58 22.58
CA ILE A 104 -1.25 5.85 23.25
C ILE A 104 0.04 6.66 23.48
N ASP A 105 1.21 6.02 23.55
CA ASP A 105 2.48 6.71 23.73
C ASP A 105 2.83 7.60 22.54
N MET A 106 2.26 7.33 21.36
CA MET A 106 2.39 8.19 20.17
C MET A 106 1.82 9.60 20.40
N LEU A 107 0.82 9.73 21.28
CA LEU A 107 0.22 11.02 21.64
C LEU A 107 1.04 11.81 22.66
N LYS A 108 2.00 11.17 23.35
CA LYS A 108 2.86 11.82 24.36
C LYS A 108 3.97 12.64 23.70
N THR A 109 4.50 12.19 22.57
CA THR A 109 5.56 12.91 21.85
C THR A 109 4.97 13.99 20.94
N PRO A 110 5.35 15.27 21.09
CA PRO A 110 4.66 16.39 20.42
C PRO A 110 4.73 16.32 18.88
N ASN A 111 5.87 15.90 18.33
CA ASN A 111 6.04 15.75 16.88
C ASN A 111 5.22 14.59 16.31
N LEU A 112 5.20 13.43 16.99
CA LEU A 112 4.38 12.28 16.57
C LEU A 112 2.89 12.61 16.67
N ARG A 113 2.46 13.26 17.75
CA ARG A 113 1.08 13.72 17.90
C ARG A 113 0.66 14.65 16.77
N LYS A 114 1.49 15.64 16.42
CA LYS A 114 1.21 16.56 15.31
C LYS A 114 1.06 15.81 13.99
N ASN A 115 2.01 14.92 13.67
CA ASN A 115 1.97 14.15 12.43
C ASN A 115 0.76 13.19 12.39
N PHE A 116 0.42 12.57 13.52
CA PHE A 116 -0.75 11.69 13.63
C PHE A 116 -2.06 12.46 13.40
N ILE A 117 -2.24 13.60 14.06
CA ILE A 117 -3.44 14.45 13.88
C ILE A 117 -3.52 14.98 12.45
N LEU A 118 -2.41 15.45 11.88
CA LEU A 118 -2.39 15.92 10.50
C LEU A 118 -2.74 14.79 9.52
N SER A 119 -2.18 13.60 9.71
CA SER A 119 -2.52 12.43 8.89
C SER A 119 -3.99 12.05 9.03
N LEU A 120 -4.57 12.14 10.23
CA LEU A 120 -5.98 11.84 10.47
C LEU A 120 -6.89 12.85 9.74
N ILE A 121 -6.56 14.15 9.83
CA ILE A 121 -7.32 15.21 9.15
C ILE A 121 -7.21 15.03 7.64
N MET A 122 -5.99 14.85 7.12
CA MET A 122 -5.76 14.63 5.69
C MET A 122 -6.51 13.42 5.15
N TRP A 123 -6.47 12.30 5.89
CA TRP A 123 -7.21 11.09 5.52
C TRP A 123 -8.73 11.31 5.53
N THR A 124 -9.24 11.99 6.56
CA THR A 124 -10.68 12.28 6.68
C THR A 124 -11.15 13.18 5.54
N LEU A 125 -10.42 14.25 5.23
CA LEU A 125 -10.73 15.13 4.11
C LEU A 125 -10.66 14.38 2.78
N ALA A 126 -9.65 13.53 2.59
CA ALA A 126 -9.53 12.70 1.39
C ALA A 126 -10.74 11.76 1.23
N CYS A 127 -11.16 11.08 2.31
CA CYS A 127 -12.35 10.23 2.27
C CYS A 127 -13.63 11.01 1.97
N LEU A 128 -13.81 12.21 2.55
CA LEU A 128 -14.98 13.05 2.31
C LEU A 128 -15.04 13.56 0.87
N VAL A 129 -13.93 14.03 0.32
CA VAL A 129 -13.85 14.47 -1.08
C VAL A 129 -14.11 13.30 -2.02
N TYR A 130 -13.54 12.13 -1.72
CA TYR A 130 -13.76 10.93 -2.52
C TYR A 130 -15.23 10.48 -2.51
N THR A 131 -15.87 10.38 -1.34
CA THR A 131 -17.27 9.95 -1.26
C THR A 131 -18.21 10.98 -1.88
N ALA A 132 -17.95 12.27 -1.69
CA ALA A 132 -18.70 13.33 -2.36
C ALA A 132 -18.56 13.26 -3.89
N GLY A 133 -17.35 13.02 -4.39
CA GLY A 133 -17.08 12.83 -5.81
C GLY A 133 -17.83 11.63 -6.40
N GLN A 134 -17.83 10.49 -5.72
CA GLN A 134 -18.56 9.31 -6.19
C GLN A 134 -20.08 9.47 -6.10
N LEU A 135 -20.60 10.13 -5.06
CA LEU A 135 -22.02 10.42 -4.95
C LEU A 135 -22.47 11.42 -6.03
N TYR A 136 -21.64 12.41 -6.33
CA TYR A 136 -21.87 13.32 -7.45
C TYR A 136 -21.87 12.55 -8.77
N ALA A 137 -20.87 11.68 -9.01
CA ALA A 137 -20.78 10.87 -10.21
C ALA A 137 -22.03 9.98 -10.41
N ALA A 138 -22.56 9.39 -9.34
CA ALA A 138 -23.76 8.56 -9.41
C ALA A 138 -25.03 9.34 -9.77
N ASN A 139 -25.11 10.64 -9.42
CA ASN A 139 -26.31 11.46 -9.61
C ASN A 139 -26.22 12.42 -10.81
N ALA A 140 -25.02 12.70 -11.32
CA ALA A 140 -24.80 13.72 -12.34
C ALA A 140 -25.17 13.26 -13.77
N SER A 141 -25.30 11.95 -14.02
CA SER A 141 -25.65 11.43 -15.36
C SER A 141 -26.68 10.32 -15.29
N ASP A 142 -27.39 10.11 -16.40
CA ASP A 142 -28.39 9.05 -16.55
C ASP A 142 -27.79 7.63 -16.40
N SER A 143 -26.48 7.48 -16.61
CA SER A 143 -25.77 6.21 -16.46
C SER A 143 -24.64 6.32 -15.43
N PRO A 144 -24.86 5.86 -14.18
CA PRO A 144 -23.83 5.93 -13.13
C PRO A 144 -22.55 5.16 -13.50
N TYR A 145 -22.67 4.12 -14.34
CA TYR A 145 -21.54 3.33 -14.82
C TYR A 145 -20.54 4.17 -15.62
N VAL A 146 -21.02 4.99 -16.55
CA VAL A 146 -20.17 5.79 -17.44
C VAL A 146 -19.49 6.91 -16.66
N MET A 147 -20.23 7.59 -15.78
CA MET A 147 -19.68 8.68 -14.99
C MET A 147 -18.64 8.19 -13.98
N THR A 148 -18.88 7.07 -13.28
CA THR A 148 -17.88 6.47 -12.38
C THR A 148 -16.62 6.05 -13.15
N THR A 149 -16.74 5.46 -14.33
CA THR A 149 -15.56 5.14 -15.16
C THR A 149 -14.80 6.39 -15.59
N ALA A 150 -15.50 7.45 -16.03
CA ALA A 150 -14.87 8.70 -16.46
C ALA A 150 -14.08 9.37 -15.32
N VAL A 151 -14.63 9.42 -14.10
CA VAL A 151 -13.93 9.98 -12.93
C VAL A 151 -12.66 9.19 -12.63
N ASN A 152 -12.73 7.85 -12.62
CA ASN A 152 -11.56 7.02 -12.37
C ASN A 152 -10.50 7.10 -13.49
N LEU A 153 -10.90 7.36 -14.74
CA LEU A 153 -9.95 7.62 -15.83
C LEU A 153 -9.17 8.91 -15.62
N VAL A 154 -9.83 9.96 -15.13
CA VAL A 154 -9.15 11.22 -14.74
C VAL A 154 -8.15 10.94 -13.62
N ASP A 155 -8.51 10.12 -12.62
CA ASP A 155 -7.60 9.74 -11.54
C ASP A 155 -6.39 8.94 -12.02
N ILE A 156 -6.54 8.06 -13.03
CA ILE A 156 -5.42 7.34 -13.66
C ILE A 156 -4.46 8.33 -14.32
N LEU A 157 -4.98 9.29 -15.08
CA LEU A 157 -4.16 10.32 -15.74
C LEU A 157 -3.44 11.21 -14.71
N ALA A 158 -4.16 11.65 -13.68
CA ALA A 158 -3.59 12.42 -12.58
C ALA A 158 -2.46 11.66 -11.89
N THR A 159 -2.69 10.38 -11.56
CA THR A 159 -1.67 9.50 -10.95
C THR A 159 -0.45 9.32 -11.86
N GLY A 160 -0.68 9.18 -13.17
CA GLY A 160 0.39 9.07 -14.17
C GLY A 160 1.27 10.33 -14.26
N THR A 161 0.67 11.52 -14.19
CA THR A 161 1.42 12.78 -14.21
C THR A 161 2.11 13.11 -12.89
N ALA A 162 1.57 12.64 -11.76
CA ALA A 162 2.10 12.91 -10.43
C ALA A 162 3.34 12.07 -10.06
N LEU A 163 3.62 11.01 -10.81
CA LEU A 163 4.78 10.17 -10.55
C LEU A 163 6.06 10.84 -11.06
N PRO A 164 7.07 11.04 -10.19
CA PRO A 164 8.38 11.43 -10.67
C PRO A 164 8.93 10.25 -11.50
N LEU A 165 9.07 10.46 -12.81
CA LEU A 165 9.76 9.54 -13.73
C LEU A 165 11.18 9.21 -13.23
#